data_AF-A0A8B9MLS5-F1
#
_entry.id   AF-A0A8B9MLS5-F1
#
_cell.length_a   1.000
_cell.length_b   1.000
_cell.length_c   1.000
_cell.angle_alpha   90.00
_cell.angle_beta   90.00
_cell.angle_gamma   90.00
#
_symmetry.space_group_name_H-M   'P 1'
#
loop_
_entity.id
_entity.type
_entity.pdbx_description
1 polymer ?
#
loop_
_entity_poly.entity_id
_entity_poly.type
_entity_poly.pdbx_seq_one_letter_code
_entity_poly.pdbx_strand_id
1 'polypeptide(L)'
;MEQNSDPDSFLKSARLQRLPSSSSEMGSQDVSPLQETSKDPFSGDCSCWQDGLTVIITACLTFATGVTVALIMQIYFGDPQIFHRGAVVTDAARCTALGIEVLNKQGSSVDAAIASALCAGIVNPHTSGIGGGGVMLVHDIRKNRSWVIDFREVAPLGIPLEGDLQKDTKPGLLVGVPGMIQGMHQAHELHGRLPWSKLLGLAAGVAHDGFNVTYDLAKAVSELKDLNYSDKFREIFLPDGQPLVPGMFVRRLDLAAVLELVGAEGVSAFYSGNLTQEIISEVHNYGGVLVEEDFSNYSVTVENPIHTVYQGHLVFSPPPPHVGPALITALNILEGFNITSQVSRGNILHWMAETLKIALSLASNLGDPSDDVSVTHAAEDMVSKSEANSLRQLINDSQSFSSDLHMPHFSVESGPAASQVLVMGPDDFIVAVVSSLNHPFGSGIITPSGVLLNSQMLDFSWQNKTMNHSIPRPQNLIQPRKRPLSFLLPTIVRPSEGMCGTYLCLGANNGDKALSSIIQVLVNVLTFNKNLSESLSLGRLHPQLQSNILQVDSEFPEEDIEFLVARGHQVDKVKVVSLVHGARRTNSFIIGLKDPRSVDAAGATVL
;
A
#
# COMPACT_ATOMS: atom_id res chain seq x y z
N MET A 1 47.68 -5.13 -8.34
CA MET A 1 47.84 -5.86 -7.07
C MET A 1 46.49 -6.41 -6.73
N GLU A 2 46.33 -7.71 -6.93
CA GLU A 2 45.07 -8.41 -6.71
C GLU A 2 44.90 -8.75 -5.24
N GLN A 3 43.67 -8.72 -4.73
CA GLN A 3 43.19 -9.87 -3.98
C GLN A 3 41.69 -10.02 -4.16
N ASN A 4 41.29 -11.21 -4.61
CA ASN A 4 39.93 -11.57 -4.96
C ASN A 4 39.41 -12.57 -3.92
N SER A 5 38.09 -12.62 -3.73
CA SER A 5 37.26 -13.76 -3.26
C SER A 5 37.86 -14.81 -2.30
N ASP A 6 37.20 -15.06 -1.16
CA ASP A 6 36.26 -16.21 -1.07
C ASP A 6 35.33 -16.13 0.16
N PRO A 7 33.99 -16.22 0.03
CA PRO A 7 33.05 -16.14 1.14
C PRO A 7 32.53 -17.52 1.59
N ASP A 8 33.37 -18.35 2.24
CA ASP A 8 32.97 -19.70 2.69
C ASP A 8 33.35 -20.02 4.16
N SER A 9 33.68 -19.00 4.97
CA SER A 9 34.24 -19.18 6.32
C SER A 9 33.24 -19.44 7.45
N PHE A 10 31.93 -19.54 7.17
CA PHE A 10 30.89 -19.76 8.19
C PHE A 10 30.14 -21.11 8.10
N LEU A 11 30.53 -22.00 7.18
CA LEU A 11 29.99 -23.36 7.06
C LEU A 11 31.08 -24.44 7.21
N LYS A 12 31.61 -24.64 8.43
CA LYS A 12 32.17 -25.94 8.94
C LYS A 12 32.70 -25.81 10.39
N SER A 13 31.87 -26.14 11.38
CA SER A 13 32.31 -26.29 12.78
C SER A 13 31.64 -27.47 13.51
N ALA A 14 31.56 -28.63 12.86
CA ALA A 14 31.31 -29.91 13.52
C ALA A 14 32.26 -30.98 12.95
N ARG A 15 33.19 -31.47 13.79
CA ARG A 15 34.27 -32.39 13.38
C ARG A 15 33.76 -33.82 13.21
N LEU A 16 34.03 -34.42 12.05
CA LEU A 16 34.29 -35.84 11.93
C LEU A 16 35.75 -36.12 12.33
N GLN A 17 36.00 -37.03 13.26
CA GLN A 17 37.32 -37.66 13.43
C GLN A 17 37.20 -39.16 13.13
N ARG A 18 37.79 -39.58 12.01
CA ARG A 18 38.11 -40.99 11.74
C ARG A 18 39.49 -41.29 12.30
N LEU A 19 39.64 -42.49 12.86
CA LEU A 19 40.90 -43.03 13.36
C LEU A 19 41.87 -43.33 12.19
N PRO A 20 43.18 -43.10 12.34
CA PRO A 20 44.18 -43.59 11.40
C PRO A 20 44.50 -45.07 11.64
N SER A 21 44.63 -45.82 10.55
CA SER A 21 45.19 -47.17 10.53
C SER A 21 46.71 -47.14 10.69
N SER A 22 47.27 -48.03 11.50
CA SER A 22 48.69 -48.40 11.47
C SER A 22 48.84 -49.89 11.71
N SER A 23 49.73 -50.54 10.98
CA SER A 23 49.95 -51.99 11.00
C SER A 23 51.43 -52.31 10.75
N SER A 24 51.97 -53.29 11.51
CA SER A 24 53.37 -53.78 11.44
C SER A 24 54.41 -52.78 11.99
N GLU A 25 55.48 -53.12 12.70
CA GLU A 25 56.04 -54.40 13.21
C GLU A 25 56.38 -54.22 14.73
N MET A 26 56.98 -55.12 15.52
CA MET A 26 57.59 -56.45 15.32
C MET A 26 57.42 -57.32 16.60
N GLY A 27 57.86 -58.57 16.61
CA GLY A 27 57.59 -59.52 17.72
C GLY A 27 58.62 -59.57 18.86
N SER A 28 58.23 -60.21 19.97
CA SER A 28 59.10 -61.08 20.77
C SER A 28 58.24 -62.12 21.52
N GLN A 29 58.86 -63.26 21.83
CA GLN A 29 58.19 -64.46 22.35
C GLN A 29 58.09 -64.43 23.87
N ASP A 30 57.02 -65.01 24.43
CA ASP A 30 57.16 -65.86 25.62
C ASP A 30 56.10 -66.95 25.65
N VAL A 31 56.40 -68.08 26.29
CA VAL A 31 55.82 -69.40 25.95
C VAL A 31 55.11 -70.07 27.14
N SER A 32 54.05 -70.84 26.82
CA SER A 32 53.45 -71.95 27.61
C SER A 32 52.14 -71.64 28.36
N PRO A 33 51.26 -72.65 28.55
CA PRO A 33 50.80 -73.61 27.53
C PRO A 33 49.25 -73.68 27.47
N LEU A 34 48.73 -74.30 26.40
CA LEU A 34 47.29 -74.53 26.22
C LEU A 34 46.73 -75.46 27.31
N GLN A 35 45.62 -75.06 27.94
CA GLN A 35 44.78 -75.95 28.73
C GLN A 35 43.49 -76.23 27.95
N GLU A 36 43.29 -77.47 27.51
CA GLU A 36 42.01 -77.89 26.94
C GLU A 36 40.92 -77.84 28.02
N THR A 37 39.91 -76.99 27.82
CA THR A 37 38.65 -77.08 28.56
C THR A 37 37.58 -77.65 27.65
N SER A 38 37.24 -78.92 27.87
CA SER A 38 36.23 -79.69 27.14
C SER A 38 34.79 -79.28 27.48
N LYS A 39 34.45 -78.00 27.27
CA LYS A 39 33.09 -77.48 27.37
C LYS A 39 32.71 -76.74 26.09
N ASP A 40 31.84 -77.37 25.32
CA ASP A 40 31.11 -76.75 24.23
C ASP A 40 30.24 -75.61 24.79
N PRO A 41 30.47 -74.34 24.41
CA PRO A 41 29.67 -73.22 24.90
C PRO A 41 28.27 -73.17 24.26
N PHE A 42 27.96 -74.04 23.30
CA PHE A 42 26.67 -74.09 22.60
C PHE A 42 25.68 -75.12 23.18
N SER A 43 26.01 -75.78 24.30
CA SER A 43 25.11 -76.70 25.00
C SER A 43 24.22 -76.03 26.08
N GLY A 44 23.91 -74.74 25.92
CA GLY A 44 22.99 -73.98 26.77
C GLY A 44 21.85 -73.40 25.93
N ASP A 45 20.61 -73.55 26.40
CA ASP A 45 19.39 -73.22 25.64
C ASP A 45 19.41 -71.80 25.04
N CYS A 46 19.21 -71.73 23.72
CA CYS A 46 19.27 -70.48 22.96
C CYS A 46 17.94 -69.70 23.02
N SER A 47 17.51 -69.31 24.22
CA SER A 47 16.27 -68.55 24.45
C SER A 47 16.42 -67.03 24.25
N CYS A 48 17.64 -66.50 24.40
CA CYS A 48 17.88 -65.05 24.58
C CYS A 48 17.63 -64.17 23.32
N TRP A 49 17.61 -64.75 22.11
CA TRP A 49 17.36 -63.99 20.88
C TRP A 49 15.88 -63.70 20.60
N GLN A 50 14.96 -64.56 21.07
CA GLN A 50 13.52 -64.31 20.91
C GLN A 50 13.04 -63.16 21.81
N ASP A 51 13.55 -63.08 23.04
CA ASP A 51 13.17 -62.02 23.98
C ASP A 51 13.62 -60.64 23.50
N GLY A 52 14.87 -60.50 23.02
CA GLY A 52 15.39 -59.22 22.51
C GLY A 52 14.60 -58.67 21.32
N LEU A 53 14.29 -59.54 20.33
CA LEU A 53 13.47 -59.14 19.17
C LEU A 53 12.04 -58.77 19.61
N THR A 54 11.45 -59.54 20.53
CA THR A 54 10.09 -59.29 21.04
C THR A 54 10.01 -57.97 21.80
N VAL A 55 11.01 -57.64 22.61
CA VAL A 55 11.11 -56.34 23.31
C VAL A 55 11.23 -55.18 22.33
N ILE A 56 12.03 -55.31 21.26
CA ILE A 56 12.14 -54.25 20.23
C ILE A 56 10.81 -54.08 19.47
N ILE A 57 10.19 -55.17 19.02
CA ILE A 57 8.92 -55.12 18.28
C ILE A 57 7.80 -54.55 19.14
N THR A 58 7.69 -54.96 20.41
CA THR A 58 6.68 -54.41 21.33
C THR A 58 6.95 -52.94 21.67
N ALA A 59 8.19 -52.52 21.88
CA ALA A 59 8.54 -51.11 22.07
C ALA A 59 8.18 -50.26 20.83
N CYS A 60 8.53 -50.72 19.62
CA CYS A 60 8.15 -50.04 18.38
C CYS A 60 6.64 -49.98 18.16
N LEU A 61 5.90 -51.06 18.45
CA LEU A 61 4.44 -51.09 18.34
C LEU A 61 3.78 -50.16 19.35
N THR A 62 4.18 -50.19 20.62
CA THR A 62 3.64 -49.29 21.66
C THR A 62 3.92 -47.82 21.34
N PHE A 63 5.13 -47.49 20.86
CA PHE A 63 5.47 -46.15 20.41
C PHE A 63 4.65 -45.72 19.18
N ALA A 64 4.55 -46.56 18.16
CA ALA A 64 3.75 -46.29 16.96
C ALA A 64 2.25 -46.10 17.30
N THR A 65 1.67 -46.97 18.13
CA THR A 65 0.28 -46.81 18.59
C THR A 65 0.11 -45.57 19.45
N GLY A 66 1.08 -45.25 20.33
CA GLY A 66 1.06 -44.03 21.15
C GLY A 66 1.07 -42.75 20.31
N VAL A 67 1.95 -42.67 19.31
CA VAL A 67 2.02 -41.55 18.36
C VAL A 67 0.75 -41.47 17.51
N THR A 68 0.21 -42.60 17.05
CA THR A 68 -0.99 -42.62 16.21
C THR A 68 -2.23 -42.19 17.02
N VAL A 69 -2.36 -42.65 18.27
CA VAL A 69 -3.41 -42.20 19.20
C VAL A 69 -3.25 -40.73 19.53
N ALA A 70 -2.03 -40.24 19.77
CA ALA A 70 -1.77 -38.82 20.02
C ALA A 70 -2.17 -37.94 18.82
N LEU A 71 -1.83 -38.36 17.59
CA LEU A 71 -2.22 -37.66 16.36
C LEU A 71 -3.74 -37.70 16.14
N ILE A 72 -4.41 -38.84 16.36
CA ILE A 72 -5.87 -38.94 16.25
C ILE A 72 -6.55 -38.06 17.31
N MET A 73 -6.06 -38.07 18.56
CA MET A 73 -6.54 -37.18 19.61
C MET A 73 -6.34 -35.71 19.25
N GLN A 74 -5.20 -35.34 18.65
CA GLN A 74 -4.94 -33.96 18.20
C GLN A 74 -5.83 -33.54 17.01
N ILE A 75 -6.25 -34.49 16.16
CA ILE A 75 -7.20 -34.24 15.05
C ILE A 75 -8.66 -34.12 15.55
N TYR A 76 -9.05 -34.90 16.57
CA TYR A 76 -10.43 -34.93 17.09
C TYR A 76 -10.71 -33.93 18.23
N PHE A 77 -9.71 -33.64 19.07
CA PHE A 77 -9.83 -32.80 20.27
C PHE A 77 -8.89 -31.61 20.30
N GLY A 78 -7.99 -31.47 19.31
CA GLY A 78 -7.28 -30.22 19.11
C GLY A 78 -8.24 -29.15 18.60
N ASP A 79 -8.06 -27.91 19.05
CA ASP A 79 -8.81 -26.78 18.51
C ASP A 79 -8.61 -26.73 16.98
N PRO A 80 -9.69 -26.54 16.18
CA PRO A 80 -9.54 -26.35 14.75
C PRO A 80 -8.66 -25.11 14.54
N GLN A 81 -7.50 -25.31 13.93
CA GLN A 81 -6.61 -24.22 13.55
C GLN A 81 -7.25 -23.48 12.37
N ILE A 82 -8.17 -22.55 12.69
CA ILE A 82 -8.81 -21.66 11.73
C ILE A 82 -7.76 -20.64 11.28
N PHE A 83 -6.91 -21.04 10.34
CA PHE A 83 -5.96 -20.16 9.68
C PHE A 83 -6.72 -19.28 8.70
N HIS A 84 -6.85 -17.99 9.01
CA HIS A 84 -7.37 -17.01 8.06
C HIS A 84 -6.54 -17.04 6.76
N ARG A 85 -7.16 -17.48 5.67
CA ARG A 85 -6.54 -17.70 4.36
C ARG A 85 -6.34 -16.43 3.56
N GLY A 86 -7.04 -15.37 3.91
CA GLY A 86 -6.81 -14.05 3.35
C GLY A 86 -7.56 -12.95 4.08
N ALA A 87 -7.27 -11.71 3.72
CA ALA A 87 -7.94 -10.51 4.20
C ALA A 87 -8.17 -9.50 3.07
N VAL A 88 -9.27 -8.75 3.17
CA VAL A 88 -9.60 -7.61 2.31
C VAL A 88 -9.98 -6.44 3.21
N VAL A 89 -9.50 -5.23 2.90
CA VAL A 89 -9.85 -3.98 3.58
C VAL A 89 -10.14 -2.90 2.54
N THR A 90 -11.24 -2.17 2.69
CA THR A 90 -11.65 -1.08 1.78
C THR A 90 -12.44 0.00 2.52
N ASP A 91 -12.53 1.21 1.96
CA ASP A 91 -13.33 2.32 2.53
C ASP A 91 -14.86 2.08 2.53
N ALA A 92 -15.37 0.99 1.95
CA ALA A 92 -16.79 0.64 1.96
C ALA A 92 -17.05 -0.85 2.21
N ALA A 93 -17.85 -1.20 3.22
CA ALA A 93 -18.16 -2.59 3.59
C ALA A 93 -18.66 -3.47 2.42
N ARG A 94 -19.44 -2.91 1.48
CA ARG A 94 -19.91 -3.62 0.28
C ARG A 94 -18.76 -4.07 -0.63
N CYS A 95 -17.70 -3.28 -0.73
CA CYS A 95 -16.55 -3.58 -1.58
C CYS A 95 -15.57 -4.54 -0.92
N THR A 96 -15.42 -4.47 0.40
CA THR A 96 -14.76 -5.53 1.18
C THR A 96 -15.45 -6.88 0.96
N ALA A 97 -16.79 -6.92 1.02
CA ALA A 97 -17.55 -8.15 0.77
C ALA A 97 -17.36 -8.67 -0.67
N LEU A 98 -17.28 -7.80 -1.67
CA LEU A 98 -17.02 -8.20 -3.06
C LEU A 98 -15.62 -8.79 -3.24
N GLY A 99 -14.58 -8.19 -2.65
CA GLY A 99 -13.22 -8.75 -2.68
C GLY A 99 -13.15 -10.12 -2.01
N ILE A 100 -13.82 -10.31 -0.88
CA ILE A 100 -13.98 -11.61 -0.21
C ILE A 100 -14.70 -12.62 -1.10
N GLU A 101 -15.76 -12.20 -1.81
CA GLU A 101 -16.46 -13.05 -2.77
C GLU A 101 -15.55 -13.49 -3.93
N VAL A 102 -14.68 -12.60 -4.45
CA VAL A 102 -13.70 -12.95 -5.49
C VAL A 102 -12.67 -13.97 -5.00
N LEU A 103 -12.13 -13.79 -3.78
CA LEU A 103 -11.23 -14.79 -3.18
C LEU A 103 -11.93 -16.14 -2.98
N ASN A 104 -13.19 -16.15 -2.53
CA ASN A 104 -14.00 -17.36 -2.38
C ASN A 104 -14.30 -18.06 -3.72
N LYS A 105 -14.43 -17.30 -4.83
CA LYS A 105 -14.50 -17.84 -6.20
C LYS A 105 -13.13 -18.25 -6.77
N GLN A 106 -12.12 -18.39 -5.91
CA GLN A 106 -10.74 -18.78 -6.25
C GLN A 106 -9.96 -17.79 -7.12
N GLY A 107 -10.41 -16.53 -7.23
CA GLY A 107 -9.63 -15.47 -7.85
C GLY A 107 -8.32 -15.19 -7.12
N SER A 108 -7.41 -14.45 -7.77
CA SER A 108 -6.17 -14.00 -7.14
C SER A 108 -6.39 -12.82 -6.18
N SER A 109 -5.39 -12.51 -5.37
CA SER A 109 -5.39 -11.25 -4.58
C SER A 109 -5.52 -10.02 -5.47
N VAL A 110 -4.99 -10.07 -6.70
CA VAL A 110 -5.08 -8.98 -7.66
C VAL A 110 -6.48 -8.91 -8.28
N ASP A 111 -7.12 -10.04 -8.62
CA ASP A 111 -8.54 -10.05 -9.01
C ASP A 111 -9.40 -9.40 -7.91
N ALA A 112 -9.20 -9.80 -6.65
CA ALA A 112 -9.95 -9.28 -5.51
C ALA A 112 -9.71 -7.77 -5.29
N ALA A 113 -8.49 -7.30 -5.50
CA ALA A 113 -8.15 -5.88 -5.44
C ALA A 113 -8.82 -5.09 -6.58
N ILE A 114 -8.80 -5.59 -7.81
CA ILE A 114 -9.45 -4.97 -8.98
C ILE A 114 -10.96 -4.83 -8.75
N ALA A 115 -11.65 -5.92 -8.39
CA ALA A 115 -13.10 -5.87 -8.14
C ALA A 115 -13.45 -4.90 -7.01
N SER A 116 -12.66 -4.90 -5.93
CA SER A 116 -12.85 -4.00 -4.80
C SER A 116 -12.64 -2.53 -5.18
N ALA A 117 -11.65 -2.22 -6.01
CA ALA A 117 -11.34 -0.86 -6.47
C ALA A 117 -12.40 -0.33 -7.46
N LEU A 118 -12.88 -1.17 -8.38
CA LEU A 118 -14.01 -0.84 -9.26
C LEU A 118 -15.31 -0.65 -8.46
N CYS A 119 -15.56 -1.48 -7.45
CA CYS A 119 -16.66 -1.28 -6.51
C CYS A 119 -16.55 0.03 -5.73
N ALA A 120 -15.35 0.41 -5.27
CA ALA A 120 -15.14 1.68 -4.58
C ALA A 120 -15.53 2.88 -5.46
N GLY A 121 -15.23 2.81 -6.77
CA GLY A 121 -15.68 3.82 -7.75
C GLY A 121 -17.20 3.86 -8.00
N ILE A 122 -17.94 2.80 -7.64
CA ILE A 122 -19.41 2.75 -7.71
C ILE A 122 -20.03 3.30 -6.41
N VAL A 123 -19.52 2.85 -5.26
CA VAL A 123 -20.13 3.09 -3.93
C VAL A 123 -19.64 4.38 -3.27
N ASN A 124 -18.37 4.74 -3.46
CA ASN A 124 -17.75 5.98 -2.99
C ASN A 124 -17.24 6.84 -4.17
N PRO A 125 -18.11 7.23 -5.13
CA PRO A 125 -17.74 7.99 -6.34
C PRO A 125 -17.18 9.40 -6.05
N HIS A 126 -17.30 9.86 -4.80
CA HIS A 126 -16.64 11.07 -4.33
C HIS A 126 -15.13 10.90 -4.11
N THR A 127 -14.57 9.67 -4.20
CA THR A 127 -13.15 9.40 -3.94
C THR A 127 -12.38 8.87 -5.15
N SER A 128 -12.97 7.94 -5.90
CA SER A 128 -12.32 7.22 -7.00
C SER A 128 -13.37 6.85 -8.06
N GLY A 129 -12.93 6.42 -9.23
CA GLY A 129 -13.81 6.04 -10.34
C GLY A 129 -13.04 5.64 -11.60
N ILE A 130 -13.74 5.05 -12.57
CA ILE A 130 -13.12 4.63 -13.84
C ILE A 130 -12.65 5.80 -14.72
N GLY A 131 -13.15 7.02 -14.45
CA GLY A 131 -12.67 8.27 -15.04
C GLY A 131 -11.50 8.92 -14.31
N GLY A 132 -10.84 8.22 -13.37
CA GLY A 132 -9.62 8.65 -12.67
C GLY A 132 -8.46 7.69 -12.86
N GLY A 133 -7.56 7.66 -11.87
CA GLY A 133 -6.33 6.87 -11.90
C GLY A 133 -5.78 6.56 -10.52
N GLY A 134 -4.53 6.12 -10.46
CA GLY A 134 -3.91 5.71 -9.21
C GLY A 134 -2.71 4.79 -9.37
N VAL A 135 -2.39 4.08 -8.30
CA VAL A 135 -1.22 3.20 -8.22
C VAL A 135 -1.52 1.93 -7.43
N MET A 136 -1.00 0.81 -7.91
CA MET A 136 -1.08 -0.49 -7.27
C MET A 136 0.33 -1.01 -6.98
N LEU A 137 0.62 -1.33 -5.72
CA LEU A 137 1.82 -2.01 -5.29
C LEU A 137 1.48 -3.48 -5.00
N VAL A 138 2.16 -4.40 -5.70
CA VAL A 138 2.00 -5.85 -5.55
C VAL A 138 3.30 -6.46 -5.02
N HIS A 139 3.20 -7.41 -4.09
CA HIS A 139 4.33 -8.21 -3.62
C HIS A 139 4.00 -9.70 -3.66
N ASP A 140 4.83 -10.49 -4.36
CA ASP A 140 4.81 -11.95 -4.39
C ASP A 140 5.77 -12.48 -3.31
N ILE A 141 5.20 -13.01 -2.21
CA ILE A 141 5.98 -13.53 -1.08
C ILE A 141 6.83 -14.75 -1.51
N ARG A 142 6.34 -15.58 -2.45
CA ARG A 142 7.04 -16.81 -2.89
C ARG A 142 8.28 -16.49 -3.71
N LYS A 143 8.22 -15.42 -4.51
CA LYS A 143 9.34 -14.95 -5.35
C LYS A 143 10.16 -13.83 -4.70
N ASN A 144 9.76 -13.33 -3.53
CA ASN A 144 10.31 -12.14 -2.88
C ASN A 144 10.39 -10.90 -3.79
N ARG A 145 9.49 -10.80 -4.77
CA ARG A 145 9.49 -9.75 -5.81
C ARG A 145 8.30 -8.83 -5.66
N SER A 146 8.51 -7.55 -5.94
CA SER A 146 7.48 -6.51 -5.87
C SER A 146 7.40 -5.75 -7.19
N TRP A 147 6.21 -5.24 -7.51
CA TRP A 147 5.94 -4.42 -8.70
C TRP A 147 5.05 -3.25 -8.31
N VAL A 148 5.36 -2.07 -8.87
CA VAL A 148 4.47 -0.92 -8.93
C VAL A 148 3.82 -0.92 -10.29
N ILE A 149 2.51 -0.73 -10.32
CA ILE A 149 1.70 -0.53 -11.52
C ILE A 149 1.12 0.88 -11.35
N ASP A 150 1.75 1.85 -12.01
CA ASP A 150 1.32 3.25 -12.01
C ASP A 150 0.38 3.51 -13.20
N PHE A 151 -0.88 3.76 -12.86
CA PHE A 151 -1.98 4.11 -13.76
C PHE A 151 -2.53 5.51 -13.42
N ARG A 152 -1.64 6.42 -13.00
CA ARG A 152 -1.90 7.86 -12.89
C ARG A 152 -2.30 8.43 -14.25
N GLU A 153 -3.20 9.40 -14.21
CA GLU A 153 -3.65 10.15 -15.37
C GLU A 153 -2.52 11.02 -15.94
N VAL A 154 -2.55 11.25 -17.25
CA VAL A 154 -1.59 12.14 -17.94
C VAL A 154 -2.26 13.42 -18.42
N ALA A 155 -1.46 14.48 -18.54
CA ALA A 155 -1.87 15.74 -19.12
C ALA A 155 -2.22 15.60 -20.63
N PRO A 156 -3.34 16.18 -21.11
CA PRO A 156 -3.69 16.19 -22.52
C PRO A 156 -2.63 16.84 -23.41
N LEU A 157 -2.51 16.38 -24.66
CA LEU A 157 -1.68 16.98 -25.70
C LEU A 157 -2.08 18.44 -26.00
N GLY A 158 -3.38 18.72 -25.96
CA GLY A 158 -3.96 20.04 -26.21
C GLY A 158 -3.91 21.00 -25.01
N ILE A 159 -3.26 20.65 -23.89
CA ILE A 159 -3.24 21.51 -22.69
C ILE A 159 -2.57 22.86 -23.00
N PRO A 160 -3.24 24.01 -22.76
CA PRO A 160 -2.63 25.31 -22.99
C PRO A 160 -1.41 25.48 -22.07
N LEU A 161 -0.32 25.98 -22.62
CA LEU A 161 0.86 26.35 -21.83
C LEU A 161 0.46 27.45 -20.84
N GLU A 162 1.03 27.42 -19.63
CA GLU A 162 0.50 28.12 -18.45
C GLU A 162 0.28 29.64 -18.62
N GLY A 163 1.00 30.29 -19.55
CA GLY A 163 0.81 31.71 -19.88
C GLY A 163 -0.57 32.06 -20.45
N ASP A 164 -1.27 31.10 -21.08
CA ASP A 164 -2.59 31.30 -21.69
C ASP A 164 -3.77 30.92 -20.77
N LEU A 165 -3.47 30.33 -19.59
CA LEU A 165 -4.50 29.87 -18.64
C LEU A 165 -5.07 31.06 -17.85
N GLN A 166 -6.26 31.51 -18.28
CA GLN A 166 -7.02 32.57 -17.63
C GLN A 166 -7.51 32.19 -16.22
N LYS A 167 -7.91 33.21 -15.46
CA LYS A 167 -8.27 33.12 -14.03
C LYS A 167 -9.47 32.19 -13.73
N ASP A 168 -10.32 31.95 -14.72
CA ASP A 168 -11.46 31.03 -14.64
C ASP A 168 -11.10 29.69 -15.31
N THR A 169 -10.52 28.77 -14.54
CA THR A 169 -10.22 27.41 -15.03
C THR A 169 -11.52 26.64 -15.25
N LYS A 170 -11.85 26.35 -16.51
CA LYS A 170 -13.06 25.59 -16.87
C LYS A 170 -12.95 24.14 -16.39
N PRO A 171 -14.06 23.49 -15.97
CA PRO A 171 -14.03 22.10 -15.47
C PRO A 171 -13.38 21.10 -16.43
N GLY A 172 -13.57 21.24 -17.75
CA GLY A 172 -12.97 20.35 -18.74
C GLY A 172 -11.44 20.47 -18.84
N LEU A 173 -10.84 21.60 -18.44
CA LEU A 173 -9.38 21.75 -18.38
C LEU A 173 -8.75 21.04 -17.17
N LEU A 174 -9.58 20.57 -16.22
CA LEU A 174 -9.11 19.84 -15.04
C LEU A 174 -8.88 18.35 -15.32
N VAL A 175 -9.45 17.84 -16.42
CA VAL A 175 -9.50 16.40 -16.75
C VAL A 175 -8.20 15.95 -17.42
N GLY A 176 -7.46 15.06 -16.76
CA GLY A 176 -6.40 14.27 -17.37
C GLY A 176 -6.94 12.97 -17.97
N VAL A 177 -6.15 12.28 -18.81
CA VAL A 177 -6.56 11.02 -19.45
C VAL A 177 -6.78 9.93 -18.38
N PRO A 178 -7.98 9.34 -18.24
CA PRO A 178 -8.24 8.35 -17.19
C PRO A 178 -7.39 7.08 -17.33
N GLY A 179 -6.73 6.66 -16.25
CA GLY A 179 -5.85 5.49 -16.23
C GLY A 179 -6.44 4.21 -15.63
N MET A 180 -7.52 4.33 -14.83
CA MET A 180 -8.07 3.25 -14.01
C MET A 180 -8.30 1.93 -14.76
N ILE A 181 -8.97 1.96 -15.92
CA ILE A 181 -9.31 0.75 -16.69
C ILE A 181 -8.04 0.05 -17.21
N GLN A 182 -7.11 0.80 -17.81
CA GLN A 182 -5.86 0.25 -18.30
C GLN A 182 -5.00 -0.31 -17.15
N GLY A 183 -4.96 0.37 -16.01
CA GLY A 183 -4.23 -0.07 -14.82
C GLY A 183 -4.74 -1.40 -14.26
N MET A 184 -6.07 -1.52 -14.11
CA MET A 184 -6.70 -2.76 -13.67
C MET A 184 -6.49 -3.91 -14.66
N HIS A 185 -6.53 -3.65 -15.96
CA HIS A 185 -6.24 -4.66 -16.98
C HIS A 185 -4.77 -5.09 -16.96
N GLN A 186 -3.83 -4.14 -16.87
CA GLN A 186 -2.41 -4.45 -16.81
C GLN A 186 -2.06 -5.31 -15.58
N ALA A 187 -2.68 -5.03 -14.43
CA ALA A 187 -2.55 -5.86 -13.24
C ALA A 187 -3.17 -7.26 -13.43
N HIS A 188 -4.32 -7.34 -14.11
CA HIS A 188 -4.99 -8.59 -14.44
C HIS A 188 -4.15 -9.49 -15.37
N GLU A 189 -3.52 -8.93 -16.40
CA GLU A 189 -2.64 -9.69 -17.30
C GLU A 189 -1.38 -10.25 -16.59
N LEU A 190 -0.86 -9.53 -15.60
CA LEU A 190 0.32 -9.94 -14.84
C LEU A 190 0.01 -11.00 -13.77
N HIS A 191 -1.12 -10.83 -13.06
CA HIS A 191 -1.39 -11.51 -11.78
C HIS A 191 -2.85 -11.93 -11.56
N GLY A 192 -3.74 -11.69 -12.52
CA GLY A 192 -5.14 -12.12 -12.50
C GLY A 192 -5.30 -13.62 -12.68
N ARG A 193 -6.49 -14.13 -12.36
CA ARG A 193 -6.84 -15.57 -12.52
C ARG A 193 -8.26 -15.79 -13.02
N LEU A 194 -9.23 -14.99 -12.57
CA LEU A 194 -10.58 -15.02 -13.14
C LEU A 194 -10.57 -14.47 -14.58
N PRO A 195 -11.44 -14.93 -15.49
CA PRO A 195 -11.62 -14.28 -16.78
C PRO A 195 -12.05 -12.81 -16.60
N TRP A 196 -11.42 -11.88 -17.33
CA TRP A 196 -11.66 -10.43 -17.24
C TRP A 196 -13.16 -10.07 -17.29
N SER A 197 -13.90 -10.63 -18.24
CA SER A 197 -15.35 -10.43 -18.38
C SER A 197 -16.15 -10.82 -17.14
N LYS A 198 -15.76 -11.89 -16.43
CA LYS A 198 -16.41 -12.31 -15.18
C LYS A 198 -16.03 -11.38 -14.03
N LEU A 199 -14.79 -10.91 -13.99
CA LEU A 199 -14.32 -9.99 -12.96
C LEU A 199 -15.04 -8.64 -13.05
N LEU A 200 -15.17 -8.11 -14.28
CA LEU A 200 -15.91 -6.88 -14.56
C LEU A 200 -17.41 -7.03 -14.32
N GLY A 201 -18.00 -8.17 -14.69
CA GLY A 201 -19.40 -8.49 -14.38
C GLY A 201 -19.72 -8.51 -12.88
N LEU A 202 -18.77 -8.92 -12.02
CA LEU A 202 -18.95 -8.85 -10.56
C LEU A 202 -18.98 -7.41 -10.03
N ALA A 203 -18.17 -6.50 -10.60
CA ALA A 203 -18.23 -5.08 -10.29
C ALA A 203 -19.50 -4.42 -10.86
N ALA A 204 -19.85 -4.72 -12.12
CA ALA A 204 -21.06 -4.24 -12.79
C ALA A 204 -22.33 -4.61 -12.00
N GLY A 205 -22.39 -5.82 -11.42
CA GLY A 205 -23.47 -6.26 -10.54
C GLY A 205 -23.72 -5.33 -9.35
N VAL A 206 -22.69 -4.68 -8.78
CA VAL A 206 -22.87 -3.69 -7.70
C VAL A 206 -23.58 -2.43 -8.20
N ALA A 207 -23.24 -1.96 -9.41
CA ALA A 207 -23.85 -0.79 -10.03
C ALA A 207 -25.29 -1.09 -10.54
N HIS A 208 -25.51 -2.30 -11.07
CA HIS A 208 -26.80 -2.79 -11.55
C HIS A 208 -27.80 -3.02 -10.41
N ASP A 209 -27.41 -3.85 -9.43
CA ASP A 209 -28.29 -4.24 -8.33
C ASP A 209 -28.59 -3.05 -7.42
N GLY A 210 -27.60 -2.17 -7.23
CA GLY A 210 -27.66 -0.96 -6.42
C GLY A 210 -26.99 -1.10 -5.06
N PHE A 211 -26.86 0.03 -4.38
CA PHE A 211 -26.28 0.13 -3.04
C PHE A 211 -26.99 1.18 -2.20
N ASN A 212 -26.85 1.07 -0.88
CA ASN A 212 -27.27 2.11 0.05
C ASN A 212 -26.16 3.16 0.17
N VAL A 213 -26.52 4.43 0.03
CA VAL A 213 -25.63 5.59 0.19
C VAL A 213 -24.95 5.53 1.56
N THR A 214 -23.61 5.57 1.54
CA THR A 214 -22.74 5.55 2.71
C THR A 214 -22.81 6.88 3.47
N TYR A 215 -22.40 6.90 4.75
CA TYR A 215 -22.35 8.14 5.52
C TYR A 215 -21.39 9.15 4.87
N ASP A 216 -20.21 8.69 4.47
CA ASP A 216 -19.17 9.51 3.85
C ASP A 216 -19.62 10.03 2.45
N LEU A 217 -20.35 9.23 1.64
CA LEU A 217 -20.93 9.73 0.39
C LEU A 217 -21.99 10.81 0.63
N ALA A 218 -22.96 10.58 1.53
CA ALA A 218 -23.97 11.58 1.83
C ALA A 218 -23.35 12.88 2.37
N LYS A 219 -22.32 12.76 3.22
CA LYS A 219 -21.54 13.90 3.70
C LYS A 219 -20.89 14.66 2.54
N ALA A 220 -20.20 13.96 1.64
CA ALA A 220 -19.55 14.57 0.48
C ALA A 220 -20.56 15.28 -0.44
N VAL A 221 -21.76 14.71 -0.65
CA VAL A 221 -22.86 15.36 -1.39
C VAL A 221 -23.40 16.59 -0.64
N SER A 222 -23.49 16.55 0.70
CA SER A 222 -23.95 17.70 1.50
C SER A 222 -22.94 18.85 1.57
N GLU A 223 -21.66 18.59 1.29
CA GLU A 223 -20.56 19.56 1.30
C GLU A 223 -20.23 20.11 -0.11
N LEU A 224 -21.02 19.75 -1.14
CA LEU A 224 -20.91 20.30 -2.49
C LEU A 224 -21.07 21.83 -2.46
N LYS A 225 -20.07 22.52 -3.00
CA LYS A 225 -20.12 23.98 -3.25
C LYS A 225 -20.75 24.26 -4.62
N ASP A 226 -21.14 25.50 -4.88
CA ASP A 226 -21.64 25.97 -6.19
C ASP A 226 -20.58 25.89 -7.31
N LEU A 227 -20.29 24.68 -7.76
CA LEU A 227 -19.47 24.37 -8.94
C LEU A 227 -20.37 24.04 -10.13
N ASN A 228 -19.82 24.17 -11.34
CA ASN A 228 -20.54 23.91 -12.58
C ASN A 228 -20.61 22.40 -12.89
N TYR A 229 -21.27 21.62 -12.02
CA TYR A 229 -21.53 20.19 -12.21
C TYR A 229 -22.42 19.95 -13.43
N SER A 230 -22.23 18.81 -14.12
CA SER A 230 -23.07 18.44 -15.27
C SER A 230 -24.51 18.10 -14.87
N ASP A 231 -25.45 18.19 -15.81
CA ASP A 231 -26.85 17.87 -15.54
C ASP A 231 -27.00 16.41 -15.08
N LYS A 232 -26.17 15.49 -15.62
CA LYS A 232 -26.13 14.09 -15.20
C LYS A 232 -25.60 13.91 -13.77
N PHE A 233 -24.66 14.75 -13.33
CA PHE A 233 -24.23 14.80 -11.94
C PHE A 233 -25.38 15.20 -11.01
N ARG A 234 -26.14 16.23 -11.38
CA ARG A 234 -27.29 16.71 -10.60
C ARG A 234 -28.41 15.68 -10.54
N GLU A 235 -28.71 15.00 -11.66
CA GLU A 235 -29.67 13.90 -11.72
C GLU A 235 -29.35 12.78 -10.70
N ILE A 236 -28.07 12.41 -10.58
CA ILE A 236 -27.62 11.27 -9.76
C ILE A 236 -27.45 11.65 -8.28
N PHE A 237 -26.84 12.81 -7.99
CA PHE A 237 -26.45 13.18 -6.62
C PHE A 237 -27.34 14.24 -5.97
N LEU A 238 -28.15 14.95 -6.75
CA LEU A 238 -29.10 15.98 -6.29
C LEU A 238 -30.52 15.72 -6.83
N PRO A 239 -31.11 14.50 -6.65
CA PRO A 239 -32.47 14.20 -7.12
C PRO A 239 -33.49 15.19 -6.54
N ASP A 240 -34.36 15.73 -7.39
CA ASP A 240 -35.30 16.82 -7.07
C ASP A 240 -34.63 18.07 -6.44
N GLY A 241 -33.33 18.27 -6.70
CA GLY A 241 -32.51 19.33 -6.12
C GLY A 241 -32.11 19.10 -4.66
N GLN A 242 -32.30 17.89 -4.11
CA GLN A 242 -31.97 17.54 -2.73
C GLN A 242 -30.77 16.58 -2.67
N PRO A 243 -29.84 16.77 -1.71
CA PRO A 243 -28.68 15.88 -1.56
C PRO A 243 -29.09 14.47 -1.13
N LEU A 244 -28.36 13.46 -1.63
CA LEU A 244 -28.48 12.09 -1.14
C LEU A 244 -28.24 12.01 0.38
N VAL A 245 -29.03 11.18 1.07
CA VAL A 245 -28.94 10.96 2.53
C VAL A 245 -28.46 9.54 2.85
N PRO A 246 -27.84 9.30 4.02
CA PRO A 246 -27.36 7.97 4.39
C PRO A 246 -28.48 6.93 4.37
N GLY A 247 -28.20 5.76 3.80
CA GLY A 247 -29.18 4.68 3.66
C GLY A 247 -30.16 4.80 2.49
N MET A 248 -30.17 5.93 1.75
CA MET A 248 -30.93 6.03 0.49
C MET A 248 -30.41 5.01 -0.52
N PHE A 249 -31.31 4.36 -1.26
CA PHE A 249 -30.94 3.33 -2.25
C PHE A 249 -30.71 3.95 -3.63
N VAL A 250 -29.56 3.68 -4.24
CA VAL A 250 -29.14 4.22 -5.55
C VAL A 250 -28.68 3.10 -6.49
N ARG A 251 -28.92 3.29 -7.79
CA ARG A 251 -28.43 2.42 -8.87
C ARG A 251 -27.67 3.24 -9.90
N ARG A 252 -26.72 2.59 -10.58
CA ARG A 252 -25.88 3.17 -11.63
C ARG A 252 -25.90 2.25 -12.86
N LEU A 253 -27.09 2.09 -13.46
CA LEU A 253 -27.31 1.21 -14.61
C LEU A 253 -26.47 1.63 -15.83
N ASP A 254 -26.21 2.92 -15.95
CA ASP A 254 -25.27 3.55 -16.89
C ASP A 254 -23.85 2.99 -16.72
N LEU A 255 -23.30 3.10 -15.51
CA LEU A 255 -21.96 2.61 -15.19
C LEU A 255 -21.87 1.07 -15.23
N ALA A 256 -22.95 0.35 -14.90
CA ALA A 256 -23.02 -1.09 -15.05
C ALA A 256 -22.83 -1.52 -16.51
N ALA A 257 -23.53 -0.88 -17.45
CA ALA A 257 -23.39 -1.15 -18.88
C ALA A 257 -21.97 -0.85 -19.40
N VAL A 258 -21.32 0.23 -18.91
CA VAL A 258 -19.92 0.53 -19.23
C VAL A 258 -18.98 -0.59 -18.75
N LEU A 259 -19.15 -1.08 -17.53
CA LEU A 259 -18.33 -2.16 -16.98
C LEU A 259 -18.57 -3.50 -17.69
N GLU A 260 -19.82 -3.81 -18.08
CA GLU A 260 -20.13 -4.98 -18.91
C GLU A 260 -19.49 -4.88 -20.30
N LEU A 261 -19.54 -3.71 -20.95
CA LEU A 261 -18.92 -3.46 -22.25
C LEU A 261 -17.39 -3.64 -22.19
N VAL A 262 -16.73 -3.01 -21.22
CA VAL A 262 -15.28 -3.16 -20.99
C VAL A 262 -14.90 -4.60 -20.58
N GLY A 263 -15.81 -5.32 -19.92
CA GLY A 263 -15.67 -6.75 -19.65
C GLY A 263 -15.73 -7.62 -20.91
N ALA A 264 -16.62 -7.30 -21.84
CA ALA A 264 -16.87 -8.08 -23.06
C ALA A 264 -15.88 -7.77 -24.20
N GLU A 265 -15.56 -6.50 -24.42
CA GLU A 265 -14.73 -6.01 -25.53
C GLU A 265 -13.29 -5.65 -25.10
N GLY A 266 -13.00 -5.70 -23.81
CA GLY A 266 -11.69 -5.33 -23.25
C GLY A 266 -11.49 -3.81 -23.16
N VAL A 267 -10.24 -3.40 -22.91
CA VAL A 267 -9.89 -1.98 -22.70
C VAL A 267 -10.15 -1.09 -23.91
N SER A 268 -10.13 -1.63 -25.14
CA SER A 268 -10.39 -0.89 -26.37
C SER A 268 -11.78 -0.23 -26.42
N ALA A 269 -12.78 -0.76 -25.71
CA ALA A 269 -14.08 -0.11 -25.60
C ALA A 269 -14.02 1.27 -24.90
N PHE A 270 -13.06 1.45 -24.00
CA PHE A 270 -12.85 2.69 -23.24
C PHE A 270 -11.83 3.64 -23.90
N TYR A 271 -10.78 3.11 -24.53
CA TYR A 271 -9.66 3.89 -25.09
C TYR A 271 -9.67 4.05 -26.63
N SER A 272 -10.57 3.39 -27.36
CA SER A 272 -10.63 3.48 -28.84
C SER A 272 -12.05 3.30 -29.40
N GLY A 273 -13.08 3.58 -28.58
CA GLY A 273 -14.48 3.27 -28.89
C GLY A 273 -15.42 4.47 -28.76
N ASN A 274 -16.73 4.19 -28.82
CA ASN A 274 -17.76 5.23 -28.68
C ASN A 274 -17.69 5.95 -27.31
N LEU A 275 -17.26 5.26 -26.24
CA LEU A 275 -17.05 5.89 -24.93
C LEU A 275 -15.93 6.93 -24.96
N THR A 276 -14.86 6.67 -25.72
CA THR A 276 -13.74 7.62 -25.90
C THR A 276 -14.23 8.92 -26.55
N GLN A 277 -15.05 8.79 -27.61
CA GLN A 277 -15.68 9.90 -28.31
C GLN A 277 -16.67 10.66 -27.41
N GLU A 278 -17.44 9.95 -26.59
CA GLU A 278 -18.35 10.55 -25.61
C GLU A 278 -17.58 11.37 -24.56
N ILE A 279 -16.51 10.81 -23.99
CA ILE A 279 -15.67 11.51 -23.00
C ILE A 279 -15.05 12.77 -23.63
N ILE A 280 -14.47 12.68 -24.83
CA ILE A 280 -13.89 13.82 -25.55
C ILE A 280 -14.96 14.91 -25.79
N SER A 281 -16.13 14.52 -26.31
CA SER A 281 -17.22 15.45 -26.59
C SER A 281 -17.69 16.16 -25.32
N GLU A 282 -17.86 15.43 -24.21
CA GLU A 282 -18.33 16.03 -22.96
C GLU A 282 -17.27 16.94 -22.34
N VAL A 283 -16.00 16.54 -22.37
CA VAL A 283 -14.89 17.39 -21.92
C VAL A 283 -14.81 18.68 -22.73
N HIS A 284 -15.04 18.62 -24.04
CA HIS A 284 -15.13 19.80 -24.91
C HIS A 284 -16.35 20.68 -24.62
N ASN A 285 -17.52 20.11 -24.28
CA ASN A 285 -18.68 20.87 -23.82
C ASN A 285 -18.37 21.70 -22.56
N TYR A 286 -17.54 21.16 -21.66
CA TYR A 286 -17.02 21.86 -20.48
C TYR A 286 -15.69 22.60 -20.71
N GLY A 287 -15.31 22.79 -21.98
CA GLY A 287 -14.19 23.63 -22.43
C GLY A 287 -12.79 23.08 -22.14
N GLY A 288 -12.65 21.76 -22.03
CA GLY A 288 -11.39 21.04 -22.03
C GLY A 288 -10.78 20.86 -23.42
N VAL A 289 -9.83 19.94 -23.53
CA VAL A 289 -8.88 19.84 -24.67
C VAL A 289 -8.38 18.41 -24.96
N LEU A 290 -9.11 17.38 -24.50
CA LEU A 290 -8.75 15.98 -24.73
C LEU A 290 -8.99 15.58 -26.19
N VAL A 291 -8.04 14.88 -26.80
CA VAL A 291 -8.13 14.39 -28.20
C VAL A 291 -7.99 12.87 -28.28
N GLU A 292 -8.30 12.26 -29.44
CA GLU A 292 -8.18 10.80 -29.63
C GLU A 292 -6.74 10.30 -29.43
N GLU A 293 -5.77 11.12 -29.82
CA GLU A 293 -4.35 10.86 -29.63
C GLU A 293 -3.94 10.78 -28.15
N ASP A 294 -4.69 11.39 -27.23
CA ASP A 294 -4.41 11.29 -25.80
C ASP A 294 -4.73 9.89 -25.26
N PHE A 295 -5.85 9.30 -25.71
CA PHE A 295 -6.28 7.96 -25.29
C PHE A 295 -5.47 6.86 -25.98
N SER A 296 -5.20 7.00 -27.28
CA SER A 296 -4.43 6.00 -28.04
C SER A 296 -2.96 5.92 -27.63
N ASN A 297 -2.39 7.00 -27.09
CA ASN A 297 -1.03 7.02 -26.56
C ASN A 297 -0.95 6.79 -25.04
N TYR A 298 -2.08 6.61 -24.34
CA TYR A 298 -2.07 6.34 -22.91
C TYR A 298 -1.44 4.97 -22.60
N SER A 299 -0.58 4.93 -21.58
CA SER A 299 0.04 3.69 -21.13
C SER A 299 0.31 3.70 -19.62
N VAL A 300 0.24 2.51 -19.04
CA VAL A 300 0.52 2.22 -17.63
C VAL A 300 2.00 1.93 -17.47
N THR A 301 2.63 2.48 -16.44
CA THR A 301 4.03 2.17 -16.11
C THR A 301 4.08 0.97 -15.17
N VAL A 302 4.94 -0.01 -15.46
CA VAL A 302 5.18 -1.16 -14.57
C VAL A 302 6.66 -1.26 -14.24
N GLU A 303 6.99 -1.09 -12.96
CA GLU A 303 8.38 -0.98 -12.50
C GLU A 303 8.59 -1.57 -11.09
N ASN A 304 9.83 -1.53 -10.59
CA ASN A 304 10.14 -2.00 -9.24
C ASN A 304 9.91 -0.85 -8.24
N PRO A 305 9.35 -1.12 -7.04
CA PRO A 305 9.28 -0.11 -5.98
C PRO A 305 10.66 0.28 -5.46
N ILE A 306 10.79 1.55 -5.09
CA ILE A 306 11.85 2.03 -4.22
C ILE A 306 11.65 1.49 -2.80
N HIS A 307 12.75 1.36 -2.06
CA HIS A 307 12.71 0.78 -0.71
C HIS A 307 13.83 1.27 0.20
N THR A 308 13.64 1.05 1.50
CA THR A 308 14.72 1.06 2.49
C THR A 308 14.57 -0.11 3.45
N VAL A 309 15.67 -0.45 4.13
CA VAL A 309 15.63 -1.31 5.32
C VAL A 309 15.43 -0.41 6.53
N TYR A 310 14.30 -0.55 7.22
CA TYR A 310 13.96 0.16 8.45
C TYR A 310 13.67 -0.86 9.56
N GLN A 311 14.37 -0.80 10.69
CA GLN A 311 14.18 -1.73 11.82
C GLN A 311 14.16 -3.21 11.38
N GLY A 312 15.08 -3.60 10.50
CA GLY A 312 15.20 -4.97 9.98
C GLY A 312 14.09 -5.42 9.02
N HIS A 313 13.24 -4.51 8.55
CA HIS A 313 12.20 -4.79 7.56
C HIS A 313 12.45 -3.98 6.29
N LEU A 314 12.13 -4.56 5.13
CA LEU A 314 12.10 -3.84 3.86
C LEU A 314 10.76 -3.16 3.70
N VAL A 315 10.77 -1.83 3.59
CA VAL A 315 9.60 -0.98 3.34
C VAL A 315 9.64 -0.54 1.88
N PHE A 316 8.61 -0.93 1.12
CA PHE A 316 8.41 -0.62 -0.29
C PHE A 316 7.38 0.49 -0.48
N SER A 317 7.66 1.41 -1.42
CA SER A 317 6.77 2.50 -1.83
C SER A 317 6.91 2.75 -3.34
N PRO A 318 5.94 3.39 -4.01
CA PRO A 318 6.08 3.78 -5.41
C PRO A 318 7.18 4.85 -5.65
N PRO A 319 7.89 4.79 -6.79
CA PRO A 319 8.81 5.84 -7.25
C PRO A 319 8.08 7.12 -7.71
N PRO A 320 8.82 8.19 -8.09
CA PRO A 320 8.24 9.36 -8.78
C PRO A 320 7.39 8.93 -9.99
N PRO A 321 6.22 9.56 -10.24
CA PRO A 321 5.74 10.83 -9.69
C PRO A 321 5.12 10.74 -8.28
N HIS A 322 5.16 9.59 -7.61
CA HIS A 322 4.70 9.47 -6.23
C HIS A 322 5.76 9.90 -5.22
N VAL A 323 5.33 10.42 -4.06
CA VAL A 323 6.22 10.89 -2.98
C VAL A 323 6.86 9.78 -2.13
N GLY A 324 6.92 8.54 -2.63
CA GLY A 324 7.58 7.43 -1.93
C GLY A 324 9.03 7.69 -1.51
N PRO A 325 9.85 8.48 -2.26
CA PRO A 325 11.18 8.84 -1.79
C PRO A 325 11.14 9.58 -0.45
N ALA A 326 10.15 10.46 -0.24
CA ALA A 326 10.00 11.22 1.00
C ALA A 326 9.61 10.35 2.20
N LEU A 327 8.81 9.30 1.97
CA LEU A 327 8.51 8.29 2.99
C LEU A 327 9.79 7.58 3.44
N ILE A 328 10.64 7.21 2.47
CA ILE A 328 11.93 6.58 2.76
C ILE A 328 12.88 7.55 3.46
N THR A 329 12.98 8.81 3.04
CA THR A 329 13.80 9.83 3.71
C THR A 329 13.41 9.98 5.17
N ALA A 330 12.10 10.07 5.46
CA ALA A 330 11.61 10.21 6.82
C ALA A 330 11.95 9.01 7.70
N LEU A 331 11.78 7.78 7.19
CA LEU A 331 12.16 6.57 7.91
C LEU A 331 13.67 6.51 8.15
N ASN A 332 14.50 6.84 7.16
CA ASN A 332 15.95 6.85 7.31
C ASN A 332 16.42 7.91 8.34
N ILE A 333 15.80 9.09 8.38
CA ILE A 333 16.06 10.12 9.41
C ILE A 333 15.70 9.57 10.80
N LEU A 334 14.49 9.03 10.95
CA LEU A 334 13.96 8.52 12.23
C LEU A 334 14.72 7.30 12.74
N GLU A 335 15.26 6.45 11.87
CA GLU A 335 16.07 5.29 12.27
C GLU A 335 17.33 5.72 13.02
N GLY A 336 18.03 6.73 12.49
CA GLY A 336 19.30 7.19 13.05
C GLY A 336 19.20 7.99 14.36
N PHE A 337 17.99 8.26 14.87
CA PHE A 337 17.80 8.68 16.26
C PHE A 337 17.92 7.52 17.26
N ASN A 338 17.95 6.26 16.80
CA ASN A 338 18.06 5.05 17.63
C ASN A 338 17.08 5.07 18.82
N ILE A 339 15.80 5.31 18.53
CA ILE A 339 14.77 5.56 19.56
C ILE A 339 14.67 4.35 20.51
N THR A 340 15.07 4.55 21.78
CA THR A 340 14.96 3.54 22.84
C THR A 340 13.81 3.88 23.80
N SER A 341 13.46 2.94 24.68
CA SER A 341 12.47 3.14 25.75
C SER A 341 12.85 4.21 26.79
N GLN A 342 14.06 4.79 26.72
CA GLN A 342 14.50 5.88 27.60
C GLN A 342 14.18 7.27 27.01
N VAL A 343 13.86 7.36 25.72
CA VAL A 343 13.51 8.63 25.07
C VAL A 343 12.08 9.01 25.47
N SER A 344 11.88 10.25 25.90
CA SER A 344 10.55 10.74 26.23
C SER A 344 9.64 10.78 25.00
N ARG A 345 8.34 10.49 25.21
CA ARG A 345 7.31 10.56 24.16
C ARG A 345 7.29 11.91 23.45
N GLY A 346 7.36 13.01 24.20
CA GLY A 346 7.42 14.35 23.63
C GLY A 346 8.62 14.57 22.69
N ASN A 347 9.83 14.11 23.04
CA ASN A 347 11.00 14.22 22.15
C ASN A 347 10.76 13.47 20.83
N ILE A 348 10.17 12.27 20.90
CA ILE A 348 9.82 11.46 19.73
C ILE A 348 8.83 12.21 18.83
N LEU A 349 7.79 12.83 19.41
CA LEU A 349 6.80 13.61 18.66
C LEU A 349 7.41 14.87 18.03
N HIS A 350 8.32 15.54 18.73
CA HIS A 350 9.08 16.66 18.18
C HIS A 350 9.95 16.24 16.98
N TRP A 351 10.76 15.19 17.12
CA TRP A 351 11.57 14.65 16.02
C TRP A 351 10.71 14.17 14.84
N MET A 352 9.55 13.58 15.12
CA MET A 352 8.56 13.19 14.10
C MET A 352 8.06 14.42 13.33
N ALA A 353 7.61 15.47 14.03
CA ALA A 353 7.11 16.70 13.41
C ALA A 353 8.17 17.38 12.53
N GLU A 354 9.41 17.51 13.02
CA GLU A 354 10.52 18.12 12.27
C GLU A 354 10.96 17.25 11.08
N THR A 355 11.01 15.92 11.24
CA THR A 355 11.29 15.00 10.13
C THR A 355 10.22 15.08 9.05
N LEU A 356 8.95 15.19 9.42
CA LEU A 356 7.85 15.34 8.48
C LEU A 356 7.90 16.67 7.72
N LYS A 357 8.33 17.77 8.37
CA LYS A 357 8.59 19.05 7.69
C LYS A 357 9.64 18.89 6.58
N ILE A 358 10.76 18.24 6.90
CA ILE A 358 11.84 17.95 5.94
C ILE A 358 11.32 17.09 4.78
N ALA A 359 10.65 15.97 5.09
CA ALA A 359 10.16 15.03 4.09
C ALA A 359 9.13 15.65 3.13
N LEU A 360 8.16 16.41 3.64
CA LEU A 360 7.16 17.11 2.82
C LEU A 360 7.79 18.20 1.94
N SER A 361 8.84 18.88 2.43
CA SER A 361 9.58 19.88 1.65
C SER A 361 10.33 19.23 0.48
N LEU A 362 11.06 18.14 0.75
CA LEU A 362 11.79 17.37 -0.27
C LEU A 362 10.84 16.68 -1.27
N ALA A 363 9.70 16.16 -0.82
CA ALA A 363 8.66 15.57 -1.67
C ALA A 363 8.23 16.52 -2.81
N SER A 364 8.31 17.82 -2.56
CA SER A 364 7.93 18.87 -3.49
C SER A 364 8.95 19.15 -4.59
N ASN A 365 10.13 18.51 -4.55
CA ASN A 365 11.14 18.51 -5.63
C ASN A 365 10.91 17.35 -6.62
N LEU A 366 9.89 16.52 -6.41
CA LEU A 366 9.53 15.41 -7.28
C LEU A 366 8.53 15.85 -8.36
N GLY A 367 8.41 15.05 -9.42
CA GLY A 367 7.53 15.25 -10.56
C GLY A 367 7.53 14.01 -11.46
N ASP A 368 7.15 14.14 -12.72
CA ASP A 368 7.27 13.05 -13.69
C ASP A 368 8.75 12.83 -14.10
N PRO A 369 9.35 11.64 -13.85
CA PRO A 369 10.73 11.37 -14.24
C PRO A 369 10.91 11.15 -15.75
N SER A 370 9.85 10.95 -16.53
CA SER A 370 9.89 10.51 -17.94
C SER A 370 10.77 11.38 -18.84
N ASP A 371 10.80 12.69 -18.59
CA ASP A 371 11.55 13.69 -19.37
C ASP A 371 12.42 14.60 -18.46
N ASP A 372 12.62 14.25 -17.18
CA ASP A 372 13.39 15.07 -16.23
C ASP A 372 14.34 14.23 -15.34
N VAL A 373 15.60 14.17 -15.75
CA VAL A 373 16.68 13.48 -15.02
C VAL A 373 16.91 14.09 -13.62
N SER A 374 16.57 15.36 -13.38
CA SER A 374 16.73 15.98 -12.06
C SER A 374 15.78 15.38 -11.01
N VAL A 375 14.59 14.93 -11.42
CA VAL A 375 13.64 14.19 -10.56
C VAL A 375 14.23 12.84 -10.15
N THR A 376 14.90 12.15 -11.08
CA THR A 376 15.54 10.85 -10.81
C THR A 376 16.66 11.00 -9.78
N HIS A 377 17.59 11.94 -9.99
CA HIS A 377 18.66 12.20 -9.02
C HIS A 377 18.11 12.66 -7.66
N ALA A 378 17.10 13.53 -7.63
CA ALA A 378 16.46 13.95 -6.37
C ALA A 378 15.86 12.77 -5.60
N ALA A 379 15.24 11.80 -6.29
CA ALA A 379 14.73 10.59 -5.67
C ALA A 379 15.85 9.66 -5.16
N GLU A 380 16.96 9.53 -5.89
CA GLU A 380 18.15 8.77 -5.48
C GLU A 380 18.81 9.35 -4.22
N ASP A 381 18.97 10.67 -4.15
CA ASP A 381 19.46 11.38 -2.97
C ASP A 381 18.51 11.19 -1.78
N MET A 382 17.20 11.34 -1.99
CA MET A 382 16.17 11.18 -0.96
C MET A 382 16.13 9.77 -0.34
N VAL A 383 16.42 8.71 -1.10
CA VAL A 383 16.47 7.35 -0.53
C VAL A 383 17.80 7.03 0.17
N SER A 384 18.83 7.87 0.03
CA SER A 384 20.14 7.67 0.64
C SER A 384 20.14 7.79 2.16
N LYS A 385 20.67 6.78 2.85
CA LYS A 385 20.93 6.87 4.30
C LYS A 385 22.02 7.89 4.64
N SER A 386 22.91 8.24 3.70
CA SER A 386 23.90 9.30 3.92
C SER A 386 23.23 10.66 3.98
N GLU A 387 22.31 10.94 3.04
CA GLU A 387 21.60 12.22 3.02
C GLU A 387 20.64 12.36 4.20
N ALA A 388 19.95 11.29 4.57
CA ALA A 388 19.16 11.25 5.80
C ALA A 388 19.98 11.53 7.08
N ASN A 389 21.27 11.19 7.12
CA ASN A 389 22.15 11.57 8.22
C ASN A 389 22.50 13.07 8.21
N SER A 390 22.72 13.67 7.04
CA SER A 390 22.91 15.12 6.88
C SER A 390 21.65 15.88 7.32
N LEU A 391 20.48 15.48 6.81
CA LEU A 391 19.18 16.08 7.13
C LEU A 391 18.83 15.96 8.62
N ARG A 392 19.17 14.84 9.28
CA ARG A 392 18.96 14.69 10.74
C ARG A 392 19.72 15.74 11.55
N GLN A 393 20.89 16.21 11.09
CA GLN A 393 21.66 17.25 11.79
C GLN A 393 21.00 18.64 11.76
N LEU A 394 19.98 18.84 10.93
CA LEU A 394 19.19 20.07 10.88
C LEU A 394 18.11 20.13 11.98
N ILE A 395 17.80 19.00 12.63
CA ILE A 395 16.77 18.91 13.66
C ILE A 395 17.36 19.33 15.02
N ASN A 396 16.80 20.37 15.62
CA ASN A 396 17.21 20.87 16.94
C ASN A 396 16.29 20.31 18.04
N ASP A 397 16.83 19.54 18.98
CA ASP A 397 16.07 18.89 20.07
C ASP A 397 15.24 19.84 20.96
N SER A 398 15.57 21.14 20.97
CA SER A 398 14.97 22.15 21.85
C SER A 398 14.06 23.15 21.13
N GLN A 399 14.08 23.23 19.79
CA GLN A 399 13.34 24.23 19.02
C GLN A 399 12.86 23.67 17.68
N SER A 400 11.62 23.96 17.32
CA SER A 400 11.09 23.71 15.97
C SER A 400 11.78 24.59 14.93
N PHE A 401 12.01 24.07 13.73
CA PHE A 401 12.57 24.85 12.61
C PHE A 401 11.67 26.05 12.26
N SER A 402 12.27 27.24 12.10
CA SER A 402 11.53 28.48 11.77
C SER A 402 11.14 28.52 10.29
N SER A 403 9.94 29.05 10.02
CA SER A 403 9.41 29.31 8.68
C SER A 403 10.13 30.40 7.89
N ASP A 404 10.98 31.22 8.54
CA ASP A 404 11.68 32.33 7.87
C ASP A 404 12.68 31.85 6.80
N LEU A 405 13.26 30.67 7.01
CA LEU A 405 13.97 29.93 5.97
C LEU A 405 12.90 29.27 5.09
N HIS A 406 12.77 29.77 3.86
CA HIS A 406 11.76 29.33 2.89
C HIS A 406 11.97 27.87 2.48
N MET A 407 11.50 26.94 3.31
CA MET A 407 11.40 25.54 2.93
C MET A 407 10.44 25.44 1.74
N PRO A 408 10.90 24.91 0.59
CA PRO A 408 10.02 24.77 -0.55
C PRO A 408 8.85 23.85 -0.17
N HIS A 409 7.63 24.38 -0.14
CA HIS A 409 6.40 23.58 0.04
C HIS A 409 5.64 23.36 -1.27
N PHE A 410 4.86 22.29 -1.34
CA PHE A 410 3.83 22.05 -2.37
C PHE A 410 2.48 22.14 -1.67
N SER A 411 1.64 23.06 -2.13
CA SER A 411 0.26 23.19 -1.65
C SER A 411 -0.65 22.29 -2.47
N VAL A 412 -0.92 21.09 -1.93
CA VAL A 412 -2.12 20.35 -2.31
C VAL A 412 -3.32 21.24 -1.96
N GLU A 413 -4.20 21.58 -2.90
CA GLU A 413 -5.48 22.25 -2.55
C GLU A 413 -6.23 21.37 -1.53
N SER A 414 -6.84 21.94 -0.50
CA SER A 414 -7.52 21.11 0.52
C SER A 414 -8.75 20.44 -0.07
N GLY A 415 -8.69 19.12 -0.27
CA GLY A 415 -9.76 18.36 -0.92
C GLY A 415 -9.44 16.92 -1.35
N PRO A 416 -8.22 16.57 -1.81
CA PRO A 416 -7.99 15.31 -2.51
C PRO A 416 -8.41 14.06 -1.75
N ALA A 417 -9.43 13.42 -2.32
CA ALA A 417 -10.04 12.22 -1.81
C ALA A 417 -9.44 11.03 -2.55
N ALA A 418 -9.03 10.00 -1.82
CA ALA A 418 -8.48 8.78 -2.37
C ALA A 418 -9.13 7.59 -1.70
N SER A 419 -9.44 6.56 -2.48
CA SER A 419 -9.85 5.26 -1.95
C SER A 419 -8.68 4.29 -1.92
N GLN A 420 -8.65 3.49 -0.86
CA GLN A 420 -7.64 2.49 -0.57
C GLN A 420 -8.25 1.08 -0.56
N VAL A 421 -7.54 0.14 -1.19
CA VAL A 421 -7.89 -1.28 -1.22
C VAL A 421 -6.67 -2.08 -0.84
N LEU A 422 -6.77 -2.86 0.23
CA LEU A 422 -5.69 -3.71 0.73
C LEU A 422 -6.13 -5.16 0.70
N VAL A 423 -5.36 -6.03 0.06
CA VAL A 423 -5.63 -7.47 -0.04
C VAL A 423 -4.38 -8.27 0.34
N MET A 424 -4.58 -9.32 1.14
CA MET A 424 -3.59 -10.37 1.38
C MET A 424 -4.29 -11.70 1.17
N GLY A 425 -4.04 -12.42 0.08
CA GLY A 425 -4.79 -13.64 -0.26
C GLY A 425 -4.02 -14.95 -0.01
N PRO A 426 -4.69 -16.09 -0.26
CA PRO A 426 -4.13 -17.44 -0.10
C PRO A 426 -3.14 -17.83 -1.21
N ASP A 427 -3.00 -16.99 -2.24
CA ASP A 427 -2.03 -17.12 -3.32
C ASP A 427 -0.65 -16.52 -2.97
N ASP A 428 -0.50 -16.00 -1.75
CA ASP A 428 0.72 -15.38 -1.22
C ASP A 428 1.12 -14.07 -1.91
N PHE A 429 0.16 -13.41 -2.54
CA PHE A 429 0.27 -12.02 -2.94
C PHE A 429 -0.22 -11.08 -1.83
N ILE A 430 0.48 -9.95 -1.70
CA ILE A 430 0.04 -8.76 -0.96
C ILE A 430 -0.20 -7.67 -1.99
N VAL A 431 -1.36 -7.03 -1.95
CA VAL A 431 -1.74 -5.98 -2.90
C VAL A 431 -2.22 -4.77 -2.10
N ALA A 432 -1.72 -3.60 -2.47
CA ALA A 432 -2.20 -2.32 -1.97
C ALA A 432 -2.47 -1.40 -3.17
N VAL A 433 -3.73 -0.95 -3.30
CA VAL A 433 -4.16 0.01 -4.32
C VAL A 433 -4.53 1.31 -3.62
N VAL A 434 -4.08 2.44 -4.14
CA VAL A 434 -4.63 3.76 -3.79
C VAL A 434 -4.99 4.47 -5.09
N SER A 435 -6.24 4.91 -5.20
CA SER A 435 -6.83 5.48 -6.42
C SER A 435 -7.64 6.73 -6.10
N SER A 436 -7.76 7.65 -7.06
CA SER A 436 -8.34 8.98 -6.82
C SER A 436 -8.97 9.56 -8.09
N LEU A 437 -9.89 10.52 -7.90
CA LEU A 437 -10.38 11.46 -8.92
C LEU A 437 -9.74 12.85 -8.76
N ASN A 438 -8.73 12.99 -7.89
CA ASN A 438 -8.28 14.22 -7.27
C ASN A 438 -9.32 14.79 -6.28
N HIS A 439 -10.00 15.90 -6.60
CA HIS A 439 -10.99 16.49 -5.70
C HIS A 439 -12.20 15.57 -5.46
N PRO A 440 -13.03 15.84 -4.43
CA PRO A 440 -14.26 15.10 -4.23
C PRO A 440 -15.15 15.21 -5.48
N PHE A 441 -15.46 14.06 -6.09
CA PHE A 441 -16.11 13.94 -7.40
C PHE A 441 -15.35 14.51 -8.61
N GLY A 442 -14.03 14.69 -8.51
CA GLY A 442 -13.18 15.11 -9.61
C GLY A 442 -13.55 16.48 -10.21
N SER A 443 -13.84 16.50 -11.51
CA SER A 443 -14.26 17.69 -12.26
C SER A 443 -15.74 18.06 -12.08
N GLY A 444 -16.55 17.16 -11.50
CA GLY A 444 -18.00 17.30 -11.48
C GLY A 444 -18.69 17.01 -12.83
N ILE A 445 -17.94 16.58 -13.85
CA ILE A 445 -18.46 16.17 -15.15
C ILE A 445 -18.75 14.67 -15.12
N ILE A 446 -20.01 14.29 -15.33
CA ILE A 446 -20.41 12.92 -15.65
C ILE A 446 -20.86 12.87 -17.11
N THR A 447 -20.29 11.95 -17.88
CA THR A 447 -20.67 11.72 -19.29
C THR A 447 -22.06 11.05 -19.40
N PRO A 448 -22.73 11.10 -20.57
CA PRO A 448 -24.01 10.42 -20.80
C PRO A 448 -24.04 8.93 -20.38
N SER A 449 -22.97 8.17 -20.61
CA SER A 449 -22.81 6.76 -20.19
C SER A 449 -22.39 6.59 -18.72
N GLY A 450 -22.32 7.67 -17.93
CA GLY A 450 -22.14 7.60 -16.48
C GLY A 450 -20.69 7.68 -15.98
N VAL A 451 -19.72 7.99 -16.84
CA VAL A 451 -18.31 8.11 -16.43
C VAL A 451 -18.09 9.44 -15.71
N LEU A 452 -17.77 9.41 -14.42
CA LEU A 452 -17.37 10.59 -13.64
C LEU A 452 -15.88 10.87 -13.86
N LEU A 453 -15.54 12.06 -14.33
CA LEU A 453 -14.20 12.44 -14.77
C LEU A 453 -13.39 13.15 -13.68
N ASN A 454 -12.10 12.79 -13.57
CA ASN A 454 -11.15 13.37 -12.63
C ASN A 454 -10.95 14.89 -12.77
N SER A 455 -10.36 15.52 -11.75
CA SER A 455 -9.78 16.86 -11.81
C SER A 455 -8.26 16.83 -11.66
N GLN A 456 -7.62 15.81 -12.23
CA GLN A 456 -6.24 15.44 -11.93
C GLN A 456 -5.19 16.50 -12.33
N MET A 457 -5.52 17.41 -13.24
CA MET A 457 -4.64 18.53 -13.61
C MET A 457 -4.41 19.53 -12.46
N LEU A 458 -5.19 19.47 -11.37
CA LEU A 458 -4.98 20.30 -10.18
C LEU A 458 -3.72 19.93 -9.37
N ASP A 459 -3.16 18.73 -9.53
CA ASP A 459 -1.92 18.34 -8.84
C ASP A 459 -0.63 18.86 -9.52
N PHE A 460 -0.74 19.53 -10.67
CA PHE A 460 0.37 20.31 -11.25
C PHE A 460 0.52 21.68 -10.57
N SER A 461 1.66 22.32 -10.78
CA SER A 461 1.98 23.66 -10.24
C SER A 461 1.57 24.74 -11.24
N TRP A 462 0.46 25.44 -10.98
CA TRP A 462 -0.08 26.48 -11.87
C TRP A 462 0.57 27.85 -11.60
N GLN A 463 1.49 28.33 -12.45
CA GLN A 463 2.19 29.63 -12.26
C GLN A 463 1.27 30.82 -11.94
N ASN A 464 0.11 30.91 -12.60
CA ASN A 464 -0.86 32.00 -12.40
C ASN A 464 -1.63 31.91 -11.07
N LYS A 465 -1.73 30.73 -10.44
CA LYS A 465 -2.30 30.56 -9.09
C LYS A 465 -1.25 30.78 -7.99
N THR A 466 0.02 30.46 -8.24
CA THR A 466 1.10 30.51 -7.24
C THR A 466 1.58 31.92 -6.85
N MET A 467 1.08 32.99 -7.48
CA MET A 467 1.52 34.37 -7.22
C MET A 467 1.42 34.84 -5.75
N ASN A 468 0.59 34.20 -4.93
CA ASN A 468 0.56 34.45 -3.49
C ASN A 468 1.30 33.33 -2.72
N HIS A 469 2.59 33.56 -2.47
CA HIS A 469 3.47 32.86 -1.51
C HIS A 469 4.05 31.47 -1.87
N SER A 470 3.85 30.94 -3.08
CA SER A 470 4.50 29.69 -3.50
C SER A 470 5.45 29.90 -4.68
N ILE A 471 6.71 29.46 -4.54
CA ILE A 471 7.70 29.51 -5.62
C ILE A 471 7.29 28.52 -6.73
N PRO A 472 7.20 28.92 -8.01
CA PRO A 472 6.89 28.01 -9.11
C PRO A 472 7.87 26.83 -9.17
N ARG A 473 7.33 25.60 -9.30
CA ARG A 473 8.09 24.35 -9.22
C ARG A 473 8.42 23.80 -10.60
N PRO A 474 9.66 23.88 -11.10
CA PRO A 474 9.98 23.46 -12.46
C PRO A 474 9.71 21.96 -12.72
N GLN A 475 9.90 21.09 -11.73
CA GLN A 475 9.72 19.63 -11.87
C GLN A 475 8.25 19.18 -12.04
N ASN A 476 7.29 19.96 -11.54
CA ASN A 476 5.86 19.63 -11.55
C ASN A 476 5.02 20.72 -12.25
N LEU A 477 5.58 21.35 -13.29
CA LEU A 477 4.82 22.24 -14.19
C LEU A 477 3.92 21.43 -15.13
N ILE A 478 2.87 22.07 -15.63
CA ILE A 478 1.98 21.50 -16.64
C ILE A 478 2.74 21.35 -17.96
N GLN A 479 2.86 20.10 -18.43
CA GLN A 479 3.41 19.79 -19.75
C GLN A 479 2.59 18.65 -20.36
N PRO A 480 2.31 18.66 -21.68
CA PRO A 480 1.66 17.56 -22.39
C PRO A 480 2.25 16.19 -22.03
N ARG A 481 1.38 15.18 -21.88
CA ARG A 481 1.71 13.78 -21.54
C ARG A 481 2.35 13.51 -20.17
N LYS A 482 2.73 14.53 -19.37
CA LYS A 482 3.26 14.29 -18.02
C LYS A 482 2.19 13.80 -17.04
N ARG A 483 2.61 13.04 -16.05
CA ARG A 483 1.85 12.65 -14.85
C ARG A 483 2.12 13.67 -13.72
N PRO A 484 1.11 14.22 -13.05
CA PRO A 484 1.33 15.13 -11.94
C PRO A 484 1.81 14.41 -10.68
N LEU A 485 2.57 15.13 -9.85
CA LEU A 485 3.00 14.73 -8.50
C LEU A 485 1.86 14.06 -7.71
N SER A 486 2.17 13.04 -6.92
CA SER A 486 1.15 12.21 -6.29
C SER A 486 1.48 11.82 -4.84
N PHE A 487 0.49 12.03 -3.96
CA PHE A 487 0.50 11.54 -2.58
C PHE A 487 -0.22 10.20 -2.40
N LEU A 488 -0.54 9.50 -3.49
CA LEU A 488 -1.06 8.14 -3.44
C LEU A 488 0.10 7.19 -3.06
N LEU A 489 0.00 6.59 -1.86
CA LEU A 489 1.11 5.92 -1.17
C LEU A 489 0.76 4.48 -0.70
N PRO A 490 0.40 3.55 -1.61
CA PRO A 490 0.31 2.14 -1.25
C PRO A 490 1.67 1.67 -0.74
N THR A 491 1.73 1.20 0.51
CA THR A 491 2.99 0.84 1.16
C THR A 491 2.96 -0.63 1.57
N ILE A 492 4.00 -1.40 1.22
CA ILE A 492 4.16 -2.80 1.65
C ILE A 492 5.44 -2.95 2.45
N VAL A 493 5.37 -3.69 3.56
CA VAL A 493 6.51 -4.06 4.39
C VAL A 493 6.65 -5.58 4.42
N ARG A 494 7.88 -6.06 4.31
CA ARG A 494 8.24 -7.47 4.58
C ARG A 494 9.46 -7.58 5.49
N PRO A 495 9.68 -8.72 6.15
CA PRO A 495 10.95 -9.00 6.81
C PRO A 495 12.12 -8.95 5.82
N SER A 496 13.27 -8.44 6.26
CA SER A 496 14.52 -8.58 5.51
C SER A 496 14.93 -10.05 5.38
N GLU A 497 15.83 -10.33 4.44
CA GLU A 497 16.30 -11.71 4.20
C GLU A 497 16.94 -12.32 5.46
N GLY A 498 16.64 -13.59 5.73
CA GLY A 498 17.05 -14.29 6.95
C GLY A 498 16.24 -13.96 8.22
N MET A 499 15.32 -12.99 8.18
CA MET A 499 14.49 -12.62 9.34
C MET A 499 13.09 -13.25 9.26
N CYS A 500 12.65 -13.87 10.35
CA CYS A 500 11.23 -14.13 10.58
C CYS A 500 10.56 -12.83 11.03
N GLY A 501 9.35 -12.53 10.56
CA GLY A 501 8.69 -11.29 10.96
C GLY A 501 7.28 -11.12 10.42
N THR A 502 6.84 -9.87 10.40
CA THR A 502 5.49 -9.48 9.98
C THR A 502 5.52 -8.92 8.55
N TYR A 503 4.59 -9.40 7.73
CA TYR A 503 4.19 -8.70 6.51
C TYR A 503 3.07 -7.71 6.86
N LEU A 504 3.16 -6.51 6.31
CA LEU A 504 2.20 -5.43 6.52
C LEU A 504 1.95 -4.75 5.17
N CYS A 505 0.71 -4.37 4.88
CA CYS A 505 0.45 -3.34 3.88
C CYS A 505 -0.41 -2.24 4.49
N LEU A 506 -0.19 -1.02 4.02
CA LEU A 506 -0.86 0.19 4.48
C LEU A 506 -1.36 0.99 3.28
N GLY A 507 -2.52 1.61 3.46
CA GLY A 507 -3.02 2.70 2.62
C GLY A 507 -3.41 3.87 3.52
N ALA A 508 -3.50 5.07 2.95
CA ALA A 508 -4.03 6.24 3.64
C ALA A 508 -4.62 7.24 2.64
N ASN A 509 -5.49 8.13 3.12
CA ASN A 509 -6.13 9.18 2.33
C ASN A 509 -5.77 10.60 2.81
N ASN A 510 -6.45 11.62 2.28
CA ASN A 510 -6.25 13.05 2.54
C ASN A 510 -4.92 13.64 2.04
N GLY A 511 -4.48 13.26 0.83
CA GLY A 511 -3.34 13.86 0.16
C GLY A 511 -2.04 13.80 0.97
N ASP A 512 -1.42 14.96 1.21
CA ASP A 512 -0.17 15.11 1.97
C ASP A 512 -0.19 14.48 3.38
N LYS A 513 -1.36 14.42 4.01
CA LYS A 513 -1.57 13.80 5.33
C LYS A 513 -1.40 12.28 5.29
N ALA A 514 -1.54 11.64 4.12
CA ALA A 514 -1.27 10.21 3.94
C ALA A 514 0.20 9.88 4.26
N LEU A 515 1.14 10.68 3.76
CA LEU A 515 2.58 10.52 4.03
C LEU A 515 2.87 10.56 5.54
N SER A 516 2.41 11.63 6.21
CA SER A 516 2.59 11.79 7.66
C SER A 516 2.01 10.62 8.45
N SER A 517 0.83 10.13 8.04
CA SER A 517 0.07 9.12 8.78
C SER A 517 0.63 7.71 8.60
N ILE A 518 1.08 7.36 7.40
CA ILE A 518 1.75 6.07 7.13
C ILE A 518 3.07 6.00 7.91
N ILE A 519 3.89 7.06 7.90
CA ILE A 519 5.15 7.10 8.66
C ILE A 519 4.91 6.84 10.15
N GLN A 520 3.91 7.51 10.76
CA GLN A 520 3.58 7.30 12.18
C GLN A 520 3.12 5.87 12.47
N VAL A 521 2.31 5.25 11.60
CA VAL A 521 1.88 3.86 11.77
C VAL A 521 3.06 2.88 11.61
N LEU A 522 3.96 3.11 10.64
CA LEU A 522 5.18 2.31 10.47
C LEU A 522 6.10 2.39 11.69
N VAL A 523 6.35 3.59 12.24
CA VAL A 523 7.16 3.78 13.44
C VAL A 523 6.51 3.09 14.66
N ASN A 524 5.19 3.21 14.81
CA ASN A 524 4.46 2.51 15.88
C ASN A 524 4.59 0.99 15.81
N VAL A 525 4.44 0.39 14.62
CA VAL A 525 4.49 -1.06 14.44
C VAL A 525 5.92 -1.60 14.45
N LEU A 526 6.88 -0.92 13.78
CA LEU A 526 8.23 -1.45 13.55
C LEU A 526 9.26 -1.02 14.61
N THR A 527 9.11 0.17 15.20
CA THR A 527 10.03 0.69 16.22
C THR A 527 9.50 0.45 17.63
N PHE A 528 8.21 0.72 17.87
CA PHE A 528 7.59 0.53 19.18
C PHE A 528 6.93 -0.84 19.36
N ASN A 529 6.99 -1.73 18.36
CA ASN A 529 6.40 -3.07 18.37
C ASN A 529 4.90 -3.10 18.75
N LYS A 530 4.18 -1.99 18.50
CA LYS A 530 2.74 -1.88 18.82
C LYS A 530 1.92 -2.78 17.92
N ASN A 531 0.75 -3.19 18.41
CA ASN A 531 -0.22 -3.88 17.57
C ASN A 531 -0.69 -2.92 16.45
N LEU A 532 -0.95 -3.44 15.24
CA LEU A 532 -1.49 -2.64 14.14
C LEU A 532 -2.82 -1.99 14.55
N SER A 533 -3.72 -2.70 15.25
CA SER A 533 -5.00 -2.14 15.70
C SER A 533 -4.82 -0.95 16.64
N GLU A 534 -3.83 -1.02 17.53
CA GLU A 534 -3.47 0.08 18.43
C GLU A 534 -2.88 1.25 17.61
N SER A 535 -1.94 0.96 16.71
CA SER A 535 -1.26 1.93 15.85
C SER A 535 -2.21 2.71 14.93
N LEU A 536 -3.28 2.07 14.44
CA LEU A 536 -4.34 2.72 13.65
C LEU A 536 -5.28 3.58 14.53
N SER A 537 -5.39 3.27 15.83
CA SER A 537 -6.25 4.00 16.78
C SER A 537 -5.59 5.24 17.38
N LEU A 538 -4.25 5.32 17.34
CA LEU A 538 -3.52 6.47 17.88
C LEU A 538 -3.80 7.76 17.09
N GLY A 539 -3.83 8.87 17.84
CA GLY A 539 -3.82 10.22 17.27
C GLY A 539 -2.52 10.50 16.52
N ARG A 540 -2.63 11.31 15.47
CA ARG A 540 -1.61 11.62 14.47
C ARG A 540 -1.33 13.11 14.44
N LEU A 541 -0.11 13.46 14.06
CA LEU A 541 0.32 14.82 13.75
C LEU A 541 0.66 14.99 12.26
N HIS A 542 0.55 16.21 11.74
CA HIS A 542 0.90 16.57 10.37
C HIS A 542 1.29 18.06 10.29
N PRO A 543 2.51 18.42 9.86
CA PRO A 543 2.92 19.80 9.73
C PRO A 543 2.47 20.39 8.37
N GLN A 544 1.60 21.40 8.42
CA GLN A 544 1.28 22.23 7.27
C GLN A 544 2.40 23.24 7.01
N LEU A 545 3.18 23.01 5.95
CA LEU A 545 4.36 23.84 5.65
C LEU A 545 4.02 25.31 5.35
N GLN A 546 2.89 25.58 4.67
CA GLN A 546 2.53 26.93 4.24
C GLN A 546 2.11 27.85 5.39
N SER A 547 1.37 27.31 6.37
CA SER A 547 0.89 28.03 7.56
C SER A 547 1.85 27.92 8.75
N ASN A 548 2.83 27.02 8.69
CA ASN A 548 3.68 26.58 9.81
C ASN A 548 2.88 26.06 11.02
N ILE A 549 1.69 25.50 10.77
CA ILE A 549 0.81 24.91 11.79
C ILE A 549 1.01 23.39 11.82
N LEU A 550 1.24 22.85 13.01
CA LEU A 550 1.22 21.41 13.29
C LEU A 550 -0.22 20.99 13.61
N GLN A 551 -0.91 20.40 12.63
CA GLN A 551 -2.23 19.84 12.86
C GLN A 551 -2.12 18.51 13.62
N VAL A 552 -2.99 18.31 14.60
CA VAL A 552 -3.13 17.05 15.35
C VAL A 552 -4.59 16.61 15.40
N ASP A 553 -4.83 15.30 15.53
CA ASP A 553 -6.18 14.79 15.77
C ASP A 553 -6.83 15.38 17.04
N SER A 554 -8.15 15.47 17.06
CA SER A 554 -8.93 15.99 18.19
C SER A 554 -8.61 15.29 19.54
N GLU A 555 -8.45 13.97 19.50
CA GLU A 555 -8.10 13.10 20.64
C GLU A 555 -6.58 13.09 20.98
N PHE A 556 -5.77 13.99 20.41
CA PHE A 556 -4.35 14.07 20.73
C PHE A 556 -4.12 14.59 22.17
N PRO A 557 -3.27 13.95 23.00
CA PRO A 557 -3.11 14.30 24.41
C PRO A 557 -2.63 15.73 24.64
N GLU A 558 -3.25 16.45 25.58
CA GLU A 558 -2.86 17.84 25.88
C GLU A 558 -1.41 17.94 26.41
N GLU A 559 -0.94 16.94 27.16
CA GLU A 559 0.45 16.89 27.64
C GLU A 559 1.49 16.84 26.49
N ASP A 560 1.16 16.15 25.39
CA ASP A 560 2.01 16.12 24.19
C ASP A 560 1.97 17.47 23.46
N ILE A 561 0.80 18.15 23.46
CA ILE A 561 0.61 19.46 22.83
C ILE A 561 1.39 20.54 23.60
N GLU A 562 1.25 20.60 24.92
CA GLU A 562 2.03 21.52 25.78
C GLU A 562 3.54 21.34 25.55
N PHE A 563 4.00 20.10 25.42
CA PHE A 563 5.41 19.79 25.13
C PHE A 563 5.88 20.28 23.75
N LEU A 564 5.04 20.15 22.72
CA LEU A 564 5.32 20.62 21.36
C LEU A 564 5.30 22.15 21.30
N VAL A 565 4.32 22.81 21.93
CA VAL A 565 4.22 24.27 22.03
C VAL A 565 5.41 24.85 22.79
N ALA A 566 5.88 24.19 23.86
CA ALA A 566 7.09 24.59 24.58
C ALA A 566 8.38 24.54 23.74
N ARG A 567 8.37 23.86 22.58
CA ARG A 567 9.46 23.85 21.58
C ARG A 567 9.21 24.77 20.39
N GLY A 568 8.12 25.54 20.38
CA GLY A 568 7.80 26.52 19.34
C GLY A 568 6.86 26.03 18.23
N HIS A 569 6.36 24.79 18.29
CA HIS A 569 5.33 24.34 17.34
C HIS A 569 4.01 25.08 17.60
N GLN A 570 3.42 25.66 16.56
CA GLN A 570 2.05 26.16 16.61
C GLN A 570 1.09 24.99 16.35
N VAL A 571 0.35 24.54 17.36
CA VAL A 571 -0.49 23.33 17.26
C VAL A 571 -1.96 23.71 17.05
N ASP A 572 -2.63 23.01 16.13
CA ASP A 572 -4.08 23.14 15.88
C ASP A 572 -4.77 21.76 15.92
N LYS A 573 -5.98 21.69 16.48
CA LYS A 573 -6.75 20.43 16.60
C LYS A 573 -7.77 20.30 15.47
N VAL A 574 -7.61 19.29 14.63
CA VAL A 574 -8.57 18.91 13.59
C VAL A 574 -9.33 17.64 13.95
N LYS A 575 -10.54 17.44 13.40
CA LYS A 575 -11.36 16.26 13.73
C LYS A 575 -10.62 14.95 13.45
N VAL A 576 -10.10 14.80 12.23
CA VAL A 576 -9.26 13.68 11.78
C VAL A 576 -8.24 14.21 10.77
N VAL A 577 -6.96 13.89 10.95
CA VAL A 577 -5.86 14.24 10.02
C VAL A 577 -5.94 13.41 8.73
N SER A 578 -6.01 12.09 8.85
CA SER A 578 -6.10 11.11 7.75
C SER A 578 -6.72 9.82 8.28
N LEU A 579 -7.24 8.96 7.41
CA LEU A 579 -7.67 7.60 7.73
C LEU A 579 -6.67 6.61 7.14
N VAL A 580 -6.04 5.79 7.98
CA VAL A 580 -5.07 4.77 7.56
C VAL A 580 -5.70 3.39 7.68
N HIS A 581 -5.63 2.58 6.64
CA HIS A 581 -6.03 1.17 6.71
C HIS A 581 -4.79 0.28 6.65
N GLY A 582 -4.89 -0.94 7.18
CA GLY A 582 -3.78 -1.87 7.14
C GLY A 582 -4.19 -3.34 7.16
N ALA A 583 -3.48 -4.17 6.42
CA ALA A 583 -3.56 -5.63 6.57
C ALA A 583 -2.23 -6.17 7.09
N ARG A 584 -2.30 -7.15 8.01
CA ARG A 584 -1.14 -7.77 8.65
C ARG A 584 -1.18 -9.27 8.40
N ARG A 585 -0.06 -9.83 7.95
CA ARG A 585 0.16 -11.28 7.84
C ARG A 585 1.36 -11.70 8.69
N THR A 586 1.14 -12.77 9.45
CA THR A 586 2.13 -13.49 10.25
C THR A 586 2.10 -14.96 9.84
N ASN A 587 2.99 -15.79 10.40
CA ASN A 587 2.94 -17.24 10.18
C ASN A 587 1.66 -17.89 10.73
N SER A 588 0.99 -17.25 11.70
CA SER A 588 -0.18 -17.77 12.41
C SER A 588 -1.53 -17.24 11.92
N PHE A 589 -1.57 -16.05 11.32
CA PHE A 589 -2.83 -15.43 10.88
C PHE A 589 -2.62 -14.34 9.81
N ILE A 590 -3.68 -14.07 9.07
CA ILE A 590 -3.87 -12.89 8.22
C ILE A 590 -5.06 -12.10 8.79
N ILE A 591 -4.91 -10.79 8.99
CA ILE A 591 -5.99 -9.88 9.41
C ILE A 591 -6.00 -8.62 8.55
N GLY A 592 -7.20 -8.11 8.28
CA GLY A 592 -7.43 -6.80 7.68
C GLY A 592 -8.09 -5.87 8.71
N LEU A 593 -7.53 -4.68 8.89
CA LEU A 593 -7.99 -3.69 9.88
C LEU A 593 -8.22 -2.33 9.22
N LYS A 594 -9.40 -1.76 9.48
CA LYS A 594 -9.72 -0.38 9.12
C LYS A 594 -9.22 0.62 10.18
N ASP A 595 -9.20 1.90 9.82
CA ASP A 595 -9.13 2.97 10.81
C ASP A 595 -10.42 2.98 11.64
N PRO A 596 -10.36 2.97 12.99
CA PRO A 596 -11.57 3.04 13.82
C PRO A 596 -12.38 4.32 13.63
N ARG A 597 -11.77 5.38 13.09
CA ARG A 597 -12.45 6.65 12.76
C ARG A 597 -13.27 6.60 11.47
N SER A 598 -13.03 5.62 10.59
CA SER A 598 -13.83 5.46 9.37
C SER A 598 -15.13 4.73 9.70
N VAL A 599 -16.26 5.35 9.37
CA VAL A 599 -17.59 4.80 9.63
C VAL A 599 -17.87 3.65 8.66
N ASP A 600 -17.79 3.91 7.36
CA ASP A 600 -18.26 3.01 6.30
C ASP A 600 -17.25 1.90 5.89
N ALA A 601 -15.97 2.08 6.20
CA ALA A 601 -14.94 1.09 5.89
C ALA A 601 -15.17 -0.24 6.62
N ALA A 602 -14.59 -1.31 6.08
CA ALA A 602 -14.53 -2.61 6.70
C ALA A 602 -13.19 -3.31 6.41
N GLY A 603 -12.85 -4.26 7.29
CA GLY A 603 -11.87 -5.30 7.04
C GLY A 603 -12.52 -6.65 7.30
N ALA A 604 -12.30 -7.62 6.42
CA ALA A 604 -12.83 -8.98 6.55
C ALA A 604 -11.75 -10.01 6.21
N THR A 605 -11.93 -11.24 6.72
CA THR A 605 -11.03 -12.37 6.46
C THR A 605 -11.76 -13.56 5.86
N VAL A 606 -11.03 -14.35 5.06
CA VAL A 606 -11.47 -15.65 4.53
C VAL A 606 -10.93 -16.77 5.42
N LEU A 607 -11.67 -17.88 5.57
CA LEU A 607 -11.29 -19.07 6.35
C LEU A 607 -10.77 -20.22 5.46
#